data_AF-A0A5A5RL79-F1
#
_entry.id   AF-A0A5A5RL79-F1
#
_cell.length_a   1.000
_cell.length_b   1.000
_cell.length_c   1.000
_cell.angle_alpha   90.00
_cell.angle_beta   90.00
_cell.angle_gamma   90.00
#
_symmetry.space_group_name_H-M   'P 1'
#
loop_
_entity.id
_entity.type
_entity.pdbx_description
1 polymer ?
#
loop_
_entity_poly.entity_id
_entity_poly.type
_entity_poly.pdbx_seq_one_letter_code
_entity_poly.pdbx_strand_id
1 'polypeptide(L)'
;MILSEEENPHPGVNPISWLLLTSLDISSFESAITCGRWYSYRWLIERYHFVLKSGCGLEKLQLETGRRIEMALATYSIVAKAITLVNLSSALTGVGKL
;
A
#
# COMPACT_ATOMS: atom_id res chain seq x y z
N MET A 1 6.90 -19.60 8.62
CA MET A 1 7.93 -18.65 8.17
C MET A 1 8.19 -18.90 6.69
N ILE A 2 8.27 -17.86 5.88
CA ILE A 2 8.51 -17.96 4.42
C ILE A 2 9.70 -17.06 4.08
N LEU A 3 10.67 -17.58 3.35
CA LEU A 3 11.75 -16.80 2.73
C LEU A 3 11.48 -16.71 1.23
N SER A 4 11.52 -15.50 0.68
CA SER A 4 11.39 -15.23 -0.75
C SER A 4 12.54 -14.36 -1.20
N GLU A 5 13.30 -14.81 -2.19
CA GLU A 5 14.48 -14.12 -2.71
C GLU A 5 14.37 -13.97 -4.23
N GLU A 6 14.87 -12.85 -4.73
CA GLU A 6 14.98 -12.59 -6.16
C GLU A 6 16.08 -13.46 -6.77
N GLU A 7 15.71 -14.30 -7.74
CA GLU A 7 16.62 -15.28 -8.34
C GLU A 7 17.69 -14.63 -9.23
N ASN A 8 17.34 -13.59 -9.98
CA ASN A 8 18.20 -12.94 -10.96
C ASN A 8 18.21 -11.42 -10.79
N PRO A 9 18.83 -10.88 -9.72
CA PRO A 9 18.86 -9.45 -9.47
C PRO A 9 19.70 -8.70 -10.52
N HIS A 10 19.28 -7.49 -10.86
CA HIS A 10 20.04 -6.64 -11.76
C HIS A 10 21.40 -6.23 -11.14
N PRO A 11 22.51 -6.27 -11.90
CA PRO A 11 23.81 -5.87 -11.39
C PRO A 11 23.81 -4.44 -10.82
N GLY A 12 24.36 -4.28 -9.62
CA GLY A 12 24.44 -2.99 -8.93
C GLY A 12 23.18 -2.59 -8.14
N VAL A 13 22.15 -3.43 -8.10
CA VAL A 13 20.95 -3.24 -7.29
C VAL A 13 20.91 -4.31 -6.19
N ASN A 14 20.50 -3.92 -4.97
CA ASN A 14 20.30 -4.89 -3.90
C ASN A 14 19.11 -5.82 -4.25
N PRO A 15 19.27 -7.14 -4.14
CA PRO A 15 18.19 -8.08 -4.43
C PRO A 15 17.03 -7.90 -3.46
N ILE A 16 15.81 -8.15 -3.94
CA ILE A 16 14.65 -8.24 -3.07
C ILE A 16 14.75 -9.55 -2.27
N SER A 17 14.74 -9.44 -0.94
CA SER A 17 14.68 -10.58 -0.02
C SER A 17 13.67 -10.28 1.08
N TRP A 18 12.66 -11.14 1.21
CA TRP A 18 11.60 -11.03 2.21
C TRP A 18 11.58 -12.25 3.11
N LEU A 19 11.72 -12.02 4.41
CA LEU A 19 11.45 -13.01 5.45
C LEU A 19 10.09 -12.70 6.10
N LEU A 20 9.09 -13.52 5.80
CA LEU A 20 7.72 -13.33 6.25
C LEU A 20 7.41 -14.27 7.43
N LEU A 21 7.06 -13.65 8.56
CA LEU A 21 6.48 -14.34 9.71
C LEU A 21 4.97 -14.23 9.62
N THR A 22 4.28 -15.37 9.70
CA THR A 22 2.83 -15.45 9.56
C THR A 22 2.26 -16.47 10.53
N SER A 23 1.06 -16.20 11.03
CA SER A 23 0.26 -17.14 11.82
C SER A 23 -0.60 -18.07 10.96
N LEU A 24 -0.58 -17.87 9.64
CA LEU A 24 -1.29 -18.72 8.68
C LEU A 24 -0.57 -20.06 8.55
N ASP A 25 -1.33 -21.14 8.43
CA ASP A 25 -0.78 -22.46 8.12
C ASP A 25 -0.29 -22.49 6.66
N ILE A 26 0.96 -22.93 6.46
CA ILE A 26 1.63 -22.98 5.17
C ILE A 26 2.02 -24.43 4.91
N SER A 27 1.08 -25.17 4.33
CA SER A 27 1.20 -26.62 4.07
C SER A 27 1.62 -26.96 2.64
N SER A 28 1.73 -25.97 1.76
CA SER A 28 2.11 -26.16 0.35
C SER A 28 2.85 -24.97 -0.25
N PHE A 29 3.54 -25.20 -1.37
CA PHE A 29 4.19 -24.13 -2.12
C PHE A 29 3.19 -23.06 -2.59
N GLU A 30 2.00 -23.46 -3.04
CA GLU A 30 0.92 -22.55 -3.43
C GLU A 30 0.45 -21.66 -2.27
N SER A 31 0.39 -22.21 -1.04
CA SER A 31 0.06 -21.42 0.15
C SER A 31 1.14 -20.37 0.46
N ALA A 32 2.41 -20.69 0.23
CA ALA A 32 3.51 -19.75 0.39
C ALA A 32 3.48 -18.63 -0.67
N ILE A 33 3.23 -18.97 -1.94
CA ILE A 33 3.03 -17.98 -3.03
C ILE A 33 1.88 -17.05 -2.69
N THR A 34 0.76 -17.60 -2.23
CA THR A 34 -0.43 -16.80 -1.86
C THR A 34 -0.11 -15.81 -0.74
N CYS A 35 0.63 -16.24 0.28
CA CYS A 35 1.07 -15.36 1.36
C CYS A 35 2.02 -14.26 0.85
N GLY A 36 2.98 -14.60 -0.02
CA GLY A 36 3.85 -13.63 -0.68
C GLY A 36 3.07 -12.61 -1.52
N ARG A 37 2.06 -13.06 -2.26
CA ARG A 37 1.15 -12.19 -3.03
C ARG A 37 0.36 -11.26 -2.11
N TRP A 38 -0.18 -11.74 -0.99
CA TRP A 38 -0.86 -10.88 -0.02
C TRP A 38 0.06 -9.84 0.58
N TYR A 39 1.29 -10.24 0.95
CA TYR A 39 2.29 -9.30 1.45
C TYR A 39 2.67 -8.26 0.40
N SER A 40 2.68 -8.64 -0.89
CA SER A 40 2.93 -7.70 -1.98
C SER A 40 1.92 -6.54 -2.04
N TYR A 41 0.73 -6.67 -1.43
CA TYR A 41 -0.24 -5.57 -1.36
C TYR A 41 0.03 -4.56 -0.24
N ARG A 42 1.03 -4.80 0.61
CA ARG A 42 1.36 -3.94 1.76
C ARG A 42 1.60 -2.48 1.33
N TRP A 43 2.18 -2.23 0.16
CA TRP A 43 2.45 -0.87 -0.33
C TRP A 43 1.18 -0.03 -0.53
N LEU A 44 0.00 -0.63 -0.66
CA LEU A 44 -1.27 0.10 -0.85
C LEU A 44 -1.57 1.06 0.30
N ILE A 45 -1.16 0.74 1.53
CA ILE A 45 -1.34 1.65 2.68
C ILE A 45 -0.47 2.90 2.55
N GLU A 46 0.74 2.76 2.01
CA GLU A 46 1.64 3.89 1.75
C GLU A 46 1.06 4.79 0.66
N ARG A 47 0.45 4.20 -0.37
CA ARG A 47 -0.26 4.95 -1.40
C ARG A 47 -1.48 5.69 -0.85
N TYR A 48 -2.25 5.06 0.03
CA TYR A 48 -3.34 5.71 0.75
C TYR A 48 -2.84 6.91 1.57
N HIS A 49 -1.76 6.73 2.35
CA HIS A 49 -1.18 7.83 3.13
C HIS A 49 -0.66 8.96 2.24
N PHE A 50 -0.06 8.66 1.09
CA PHE A 50 0.34 9.66 0.11
C PHE A 50 -0.86 10.46 -0.41
N VAL A 51 -1.96 9.78 -0.77
CA VAL A 51 -3.20 10.45 -1.21
C VAL A 51 -3.76 11.31 -0.09
N LEU A 52 -3.82 10.80 1.15
CA LEU A 52 -4.35 11.55 2.29
C LEU A 52 -3.55 12.82 2.60
N LYS A 53 -2.22 12.69 2.67
CA LYS A 53 -1.32 13.78 3.08
C LYS A 53 -1.05 14.75 1.93
N SER A 54 -0.57 14.24 0.81
CA SER A 54 -0.11 15.05 -0.32
C SER A 54 -1.21 15.32 -1.33
N GLY A 55 -2.05 14.32 -1.62
CA GLY A 55 -3.14 14.43 -2.61
C GLY A 55 -4.29 15.32 -2.11
N CYS A 56 -4.85 15.00 -0.95
CA CYS A 56 -5.90 15.78 -0.31
C CYS A 56 -5.35 16.98 0.46
N GLY A 57 -4.04 17.02 0.75
CA GLY A 57 -3.41 18.16 1.42
C GLY A 57 -3.76 18.27 2.90
N LEU A 58 -4.07 17.16 3.59
CA LEU A 58 -4.51 17.17 4.98
C LEU A 58 -3.54 17.93 5.90
N GLU A 59 -2.22 17.73 5.71
CA GLU A 59 -1.17 18.35 6.54
C GLU A 59 -1.00 19.86 6.28
N LYS A 60 -1.65 20.41 5.24
CA LYS A 60 -1.62 21.85 4.93
C LYS A 60 -2.71 22.63 5.69
N LEU A 61 -3.68 21.95 6.29
CA LEU A 61 -4.77 22.59 7.02
C LEU A 61 -4.22 23.29 8.28
N GLN A 62 -4.48 24.59 8.40
CA GLN A 62 -4.10 25.39 9.57
C GLN A 62 -5.25 25.45 10.58
N LEU A 63 -5.63 24.30 11.13
CA LEU A 63 -6.72 24.19 12.10
C LEU A 63 -6.18 24.43 13.52
N GLU A 64 -6.86 25.32 14.26
CA GLU A 64 -6.37 25.85 15.54
C GLU A 64 -6.50 24.87 16.71
N THR A 65 -7.34 23.83 16.60
CA THR A 65 -7.60 22.89 17.70
C THR A 65 -7.47 21.44 17.27
N GLY A 66 -6.98 20.60 18.18
CA GLY A 66 -6.84 19.16 17.95
C GLY A 66 -8.16 18.50 17.54
N ARG A 67 -9.28 18.93 18.13
CA ARG A 67 -10.61 18.41 17.75
C ARG A 67 -10.97 18.69 16.29
N ARG A 68 -10.64 19.87 15.78
CA ARG A 68 -10.86 20.21 14.36
C ARG A 68 -9.97 19.36 13.44
N ILE A 69 -8.73 19.09 13.86
CA ILE A 69 -7.81 18.20 13.13
C ILE A 69 -8.36 16.78 13.07
N GLU A 70 -8.86 16.21 14.18
CA GLU A 70 -9.48 14.89 14.20
C GLU A 70 -10.68 14.79 13.24
N MET A 71 -11.55 15.81 13.24
CA MET A 71 -12.70 15.88 12.34
C MET A 71 -12.29 15.97 10.87
N ALA A 72 -11.27 16.78 10.56
CA ALA A 72 -10.72 16.87 9.21
C ALA A 72 -10.10 15.53 8.80
N LEU A 73 -9.31 14.91 9.66
CA LEU A 73 -8.71 13.58 9.42
C LEU A 73 -9.78 12.53 9.13
N ALA A 74 -10.86 12.46 9.92
CA ALA A 74 -11.95 11.51 9.70
C ALA A 74 -12.61 11.71 8.32
N THR A 75 -12.90 12.96 7.97
CA THR A 75 -13.54 13.30 6.68
C THR A 75 -12.61 12.99 5.50
N TYR A 76 -11.35 13.43 5.58
CA TYR A 76 -10.37 13.28 4.51
C TYR A 76 -9.96 11.81 4.34
N SER A 77 -9.97 11.00 5.41
CA SER A 77 -9.70 9.56 5.33
C SER A 77 -10.68 8.84 4.40
N ILE A 78 -11.97 9.19 4.47
CA ILE A 78 -13.01 8.60 3.60
C ILE A 78 -12.77 9.01 2.14
N VAL A 79 -12.48 10.30 1.90
CA VAL A 79 -12.21 10.83 0.55
C VAL A 79 -10.93 10.21 -0.04
N ALA A 80 -9.85 10.17 0.73
CA ALA A 80 -8.58 9.60 0.31
C ALA A 80 -8.72 8.10 -0.04
N LYS A 81 -9.52 7.35 0.73
CA LYS A 81 -9.83 5.95 0.41
C LYS A 81 -10.56 5.83 -0.92
N ALA A 82 -11.59 6.64 -1.16
CA ALA A 82 -12.34 6.63 -2.41
C ALA A 82 -11.45 6.94 -3.62
N ILE A 83 -10.62 7.98 -3.53
CA ILE A 83 -9.66 8.35 -4.58
C ILE A 83 -8.65 7.22 -4.82
N THR A 84 -8.10 6.63 -3.74
CA THR A 84 -7.13 5.53 -3.85
C THR A 84 -7.74 4.33 -4.59
N LEU A 85 -8.99 3.99 -4.31
CA LEU A 85 -9.70 2.90 -4.98
C LEU A 85 -9.93 3.17 -6.46
N VAL A 86 -10.37 4.38 -6.81
CA VAL A 86 -10.58 4.78 -8.22
C VAL A 86 -9.25 4.70 -8.98
N ASN A 87 -8.17 5.24 -8.44
CA ASN A 87 -6.85 5.18 -9.06
C ASN A 87 -6.36 3.74 -9.27
N LEU A 88 -6.59 2.86 -8.28
CA LEU A 88 -6.25 1.45 -8.41
C LEU A 88 -7.08 0.77 -9.51
N SER A 89 -8.38 1.07 -9.60
CA SER A 89 -9.23 0.52 -10.66
C SER A 89 -8.78 0.98 -12.06
N SER A 90 -8.42 2.26 -12.23
CA SER A 90 -7.90 2.78 -13.50
C SER A 90 -6.57 2.15 -13.90
N ALA A 91 -5.69 1.89 -12.93
CA ALA A 91 -4.42 1.20 -13.19
C ALA A 91 -4.62 -0.26 -13.63
N LEU A 92 -5.67 -0.93 -13.13
CA LEU A 92 -6.02 -2.30 -13.51
C LEU A 92 -6.80 -2.39 -14.83
N THR A 93 -7.58 -1.37 -15.18
CA THR A 93 -8.37 -1.34 -16.43
C THR A 93 -7.62 -0.76 -17.62
N GLY A 94 -6.39 -0.28 -17.45
CA GLY A 94 -5.50 0.09 -18.57
C GLY A 94 -5.89 1.36 -19.34
N VAL A 95 -6.80 2.19 -18.84
CA VAL A 95 -7.30 3.40 -19.53
C VAL A 95 -6.30 4.59 -19.47
N GLY A 96 -5.00 4.32 -19.24
CA GLY A 96 -4.00 5.37 -18.98
C GLY A 96 -2.62 5.12 -19.56
N LYS A 97 -2.45 4.21 -20.54
CA LYS A 97 -1.25 4.17 -21.39
C LYS A 97 -1.57 4.88 -22.71
N LEU A 98 -1.44 6.21 -22.70
CA LEU A 98 -1.11 7.02 -23.88
C LEU A 98 0.26 7.63 -23.64
#